data_AF-A0A5N4EBP0-F1
#
_entry.id   AF-A0A5N4EBP0-F1
#
_cell.length_a   1.000
_cell.length_b   1.000
_cell.length_c   1.000
_cell.angle_alpha   90.00
_cell.angle_beta   90.00
_cell.angle_gamma   90.00
#
_symmetry.space_group_name_H-M   'P 1'
#
loop_
_entity.id
_entity.type
_entity.pdbx_description
1 polymer ?
#
loop_
_entity_poly.entity_id
_entity_poly.type
_entity_poly.pdbx_seq_one_letter_code
_entity_poly.pdbx_strand_id
1 'polypeptide(L)'
;MLRAGRLGGACALRLLLAAHTVAAFEPISVGIAIGAASALTGYLSYTDLYCRFAECCREEQPLNASALKQELEEKLFGQHLATEVILKALTGFKNNKNPKKPLTLSLHGWAGTGKNFVSQIVAENLHRKGLKSNFVHLFVSTLHFPHEQQIKLYQARNSVIPSTGLGRV
;
A
#
# COMPACT_ATOMS: atom_id res chain seq x y z
N MET A 1 -51.18 16.57 6.77
CA MET A 1 -51.22 15.77 8.00
C MET A 1 -49.79 15.50 8.46
N LEU A 2 -49.18 16.40 9.25
CA LEU A 2 -47.91 16.12 9.95
C LEU A 2 -48.26 15.60 11.34
N ARG A 3 -47.90 14.34 11.62
CA ARG A 3 -47.99 13.73 12.95
C ARG A 3 -47.02 14.45 13.88
N ALA A 4 -47.56 15.31 14.75
CA ALA A 4 -46.84 15.79 15.92
C ALA A 4 -46.64 14.61 16.88
N GLY A 5 -45.47 13.95 16.80
CA GLY A 5 -45.07 12.96 17.79
C GLY A 5 -44.96 13.64 19.16
N ARG A 6 -45.68 13.11 20.16
CA ARG A 6 -45.55 13.54 21.56
C ARG A 6 -44.09 13.35 21.99
N LEU A 7 -43.34 14.45 22.08
CA LEU A 7 -42.01 14.49 22.66
C LEU A 7 -42.15 14.17 24.16
N GLY A 8 -41.84 12.93 24.55
CA GLY A 8 -41.93 12.50 25.95
C GLY A 8 -41.10 13.42 26.85
N GLY A 9 -41.62 13.73 28.05
CA GLY A 9 -41.02 14.71 28.97
C GLY A 9 -39.55 14.45 29.28
N ALA A 10 -39.09 13.19 29.23
CA ALA A 10 -37.68 12.83 29.38
C ALA A 10 -36.77 13.30 28.22
N CYS A 11 -37.28 13.33 26.98
CA CYS A 11 -36.55 13.82 25.81
C CYS A 11 -36.45 15.36 25.84
N ALA A 12 -37.55 16.02 26.20
CA ALA A 12 -37.58 17.47 26.39
C ALA A 12 -36.65 17.91 27.53
N LEU A 13 -36.64 17.19 28.64
CA LEU A 13 -35.75 17.46 29.78
C LEU A 13 -34.28 17.27 29.42
N ARG A 14 -33.94 16.23 28.63
CA ARG A 14 -32.57 16.02 28.13
C ARG A 14 -32.12 17.11 27.16
N LEU A 15 -33.00 17.57 26.27
CA LEU A 15 -32.72 18.70 25.36
C LEU A 15 -32.52 20.01 26.13
N LEU A 16 -33.34 20.25 27.15
CA LEU A 16 -33.21 21.44 28.01
C LEU A 16 -31.94 21.39 28.87
N LEU A 17 -31.60 20.23 29.45
CA LEU A 17 -30.35 20.03 30.18
C LEU A 17 -29.13 20.20 29.26
N ALA A 18 -29.18 19.69 28.04
CA ALA A 18 -28.13 19.90 27.05
C ALA A 18 -28.00 21.38 26.62
N ALA A 19 -29.12 22.10 26.51
CA ALA A 19 -29.09 23.54 26.24
C ALA A 19 -28.48 24.33 27.41
N HIS A 20 -28.75 23.93 28.66
CA HIS A 20 -28.14 24.54 29.85
C HIS A 20 -26.65 24.24 29.95
N THR A 21 -26.18 23.06 29.55
CA THR A 21 -24.75 22.74 29.55
C THR A 21 -23.99 23.45 28.43
N VAL A 22 -24.63 23.74 27.29
CA VAL A 22 -24.03 24.55 26.20
C VAL A 22 -23.93 26.03 26.58
N ALA A 23 -24.87 26.55 27.39
CA ALA A 23 -24.83 27.93 27.87
C ALA A 23 -23.70 28.21 28.88
N ALA A 24 -23.05 27.18 29.43
CA ALA A 24 -21.93 27.33 30.35
C ALA A 24 -20.58 27.60 29.64
N PHE A 25 -20.52 27.46 28.31
CA PHE A 25 -19.31 27.75 27.54
C PHE A 25 -19.49 29.06 26.77
N GLU A 26 -18.54 29.98 26.94
CA GLU A 26 -18.54 31.22 26.17
C GLU A 26 -18.46 30.92 24.67
N PRO A 27 -19.27 31.61 23.83
CA PRO A 27 -19.33 31.35 22.39
C PRO A 27 -17.96 31.51 21.71
N ILE A 28 -17.10 32.36 22.26
CA ILE A 28 -15.73 32.58 21.81
C ILE A 28 -14.86 31.34 22.06
N SER A 29 -14.95 30.75 23.25
CA SER A 29 -14.16 29.57 23.63
C SER A 29 -14.56 28.34 22.81
N VAL A 30 -15.87 28.14 22.60
CA VAL A 30 -16.38 27.06 21.75
C VAL A 30 -15.95 27.27 20.29
N GLY A 31 -16.04 28.49 19.77
CA GLY A 31 -15.60 28.83 18.42
C GLY A 31 -14.11 28.57 18.21
N ILE A 32 -13.26 28.96 19.17
CA ILE A 32 -11.82 28.70 19.14
C ILE A 32 -11.53 27.20 19.22
N ALA A 33 -12.20 26.46 20.11
CA ALA A 33 -11.98 25.02 20.27
C ALA A 33 -12.32 24.24 18.98
N ILE A 34 -13.46 24.55 18.36
CA ILE A 34 -13.87 23.92 17.10
C ILE A 34 -12.94 24.36 15.95
N GLY A 35 -12.58 25.64 15.89
CA GLY A 35 -11.65 26.17 14.89
C GLY A 35 -10.25 25.55 14.98
N ALA A 36 -9.71 25.40 16.19
CA ALA A 36 -8.43 24.76 16.43
C ALA A 36 -8.47 23.26 16.11
N ALA A 37 -9.52 22.55 16.53
CA ALA A 37 -9.66 21.13 16.23
C ALA A 37 -9.78 20.86 14.72
N SER A 38 -10.53 21.68 13.99
CA SER A 38 -10.70 21.56 12.53
C SER A 38 -9.45 21.97 11.75
N ALA A 39 -8.73 23.00 12.18
CA ALA A 39 -7.45 23.37 11.59
C ALA A 39 -6.38 22.30 11.84
N LEU A 40 -6.29 21.76 13.06
CA LEU A 40 -5.35 20.70 13.41
C LEU A 40 -5.68 19.40 12.69
N THR A 41 -6.96 18.99 12.64
CA THR A 41 -7.35 17.79 11.86
C THR A 41 -7.16 18.01 10.38
N GLY A 42 -7.47 19.18 9.82
CA GLY A 42 -7.19 19.51 8.42
C GLY A 42 -5.70 19.51 8.08
N TYR A 43 -4.86 20.04 8.97
CA TYR A 43 -3.40 20.08 8.81
C TYR A 43 -2.75 18.70 8.99
N LEU A 44 -3.18 17.92 9.98
CA LEU A 44 -2.70 16.55 10.22
C LEU A 44 -3.26 15.55 9.19
N SER A 45 -4.43 15.83 8.62
CA SER A 45 -5.04 15.07 7.51
C SER A 45 -4.46 15.45 6.15
N TYR A 46 -3.48 16.35 6.09
CA TYR A 46 -2.72 16.56 4.87
C TYR A 46 -1.95 15.28 4.56
N THR A 47 -2.20 14.71 3.39
CA THR A 47 -1.63 13.43 2.95
C THR A 47 -0.12 13.36 3.16
N ASP A 48 0.61 14.48 3.06
CA ASP A 48 2.05 14.53 3.27
C ASP A 48 2.50 14.13 4.70
N LEU A 49 1.78 14.52 5.75
CA LEU A 49 2.10 14.12 7.12
C LEU A 49 1.70 12.67 7.39
N TYR A 50 0.52 12.25 6.91
CA TYR A 50 0.11 10.85 7.01
C TYR A 50 1.10 9.93 6.29
N CYS A 51 1.57 10.29 5.10
CA CYS A 51 2.56 9.54 4.33
C CYS A 51 3.98 9.58 4.90
N ARG A 52 4.22 10.39 5.93
CA ARG A 52 5.47 10.37 6.71
C ARG A 52 5.45 9.27 7.78
N PHE A 53 4.29 8.94 8.32
CA PHE A 53 4.11 7.90 9.34
C PHE A 53 3.60 6.57 8.76
N ALA A 54 2.82 6.63 7.69
CA ALA A 54 2.27 5.48 6.96
C ALA A 54 2.88 5.38 5.56
N GLU A 55 2.91 4.17 5.00
CA GLU A 55 3.42 3.98 3.64
C GLU A 55 2.34 4.32 2.62
N CYS A 56 2.54 5.41 1.89
CA CYS A 56 1.64 5.82 0.81
C CYS A 56 2.25 5.57 -0.56
N CYS A 57 1.40 5.20 -1.51
CA CYS A 57 1.69 5.40 -2.92
C CYS A 57 1.54 6.90 -3.24
N ARG A 58 2.65 7.64 -3.20
CA ARG A 58 2.69 9.00 -3.78
C ARG A 58 2.65 8.86 -5.30
N GLU A 59 1.89 9.72 -5.99
CA GLU A 59 1.79 9.68 -7.45
C GLU A 59 3.17 9.71 -8.11
N GLU A 60 3.32 8.79 -9.07
CA GLU A 60 4.36 8.72 -10.11
C GLU A 60 5.79 9.08 -9.67
N GLN A 61 6.34 8.43 -8.62
CA GLN A 61 7.79 8.47 -8.47
C GLN A 61 8.43 7.75 -9.68
N PRO A 62 9.23 8.45 -10.51
CA PRO A 62 9.85 7.86 -11.68
C PRO A 62 10.85 6.80 -11.23
N LEU A 63 10.86 5.65 -11.91
CA LEU A 63 11.88 4.64 -11.68
C LEU A 63 13.22 5.22 -12.11
N ASN A 64 14.19 5.30 -11.19
CA ASN A 64 15.53 5.74 -11.53
C ASN A 64 16.26 4.59 -12.25
N ALA A 65 16.11 4.56 -13.57
CA ALA A 65 16.66 3.50 -14.42
C ALA A 65 18.19 3.41 -14.30
N SER A 66 18.88 4.54 -14.16
CA SER A 66 20.34 4.59 -14.02
C SER A 66 20.80 4.00 -12.69
N ALA A 67 20.11 4.32 -11.59
CA ALA A 67 20.41 3.75 -10.27
C ALA A 67 20.17 2.23 -10.27
N LEU A 68 19.04 1.79 -10.82
CA LEU A 68 18.74 0.36 -10.95
C LEU A 68 19.77 -0.38 -11.81
N LYS A 69 20.22 0.24 -12.92
CA LYS A 69 21.26 -0.32 -13.78
C LYS A 69 22.55 -0.53 -13.01
N GLN A 70 23.03 0.51 -12.36
CA GLN A 70 24.27 0.50 -11.60
C GLN A 70 24.22 -0.55 -10.50
N GLU A 71 23.10 -0.63 -9.76
CA GLU A 71 22.94 -1.60 -8.69
C GLU A 71 22.90 -3.05 -9.20
N LEU A 72 22.28 -3.29 -10.35
CA LEU A 72 22.32 -4.61 -11.00
C LEU A 72 23.73 -4.93 -11.51
N GLU A 73 24.46 -3.99 -12.09
CA GLU A 73 25.83 -4.22 -12.59
C GLU A 73 26.86 -4.43 -11.47
N GLU A 74 26.73 -3.69 -10.36
CA GLU A 74 27.62 -3.79 -9.20
C GLU A 74 27.38 -5.06 -8.39
N LYS A 75 26.12 -5.48 -8.26
CA LYS A 75 25.75 -6.59 -7.37
C LYS A 75 25.51 -7.92 -8.11
N LEU A 76 25.20 -7.91 -9.41
CA LEU A 76 24.90 -9.12 -10.19
C LEU A 76 26.06 -9.49 -11.13
N PHE A 77 26.97 -10.31 -10.64
CA PHE A 77 28.16 -10.73 -11.39
C PHE A 77 27.83 -11.74 -12.50
N GLY A 78 28.41 -11.52 -13.69
CA GLY A 78 28.35 -12.47 -14.80
C GLY A 78 27.01 -12.58 -15.53
N GLN A 79 26.01 -11.77 -15.16
CA GLN A 79 24.63 -11.88 -15.67
C GLN A 79 24.20 -10.63 -16.45
N HIS A 80 25.05 -10.14 -17.34
CA HIS A 80 24.81 -8.94 -18.15
C HIS A 80 23.51 -9.00 -18.97
N LEU A 81 23.16 -10.17 -19.51
CA LEU A 81 21.91 -10.39 -20.24
C LEU A 81 20.67 -10.19 -19.36
N ALA A 82 20.73 -10.69 -18.11
CA ALA A 82 19.62 -10.53 -17.17
C ALA A 82 19.42 -9.05 -16.83
N THR A 83 20.52 -8.33 -16.55
CA THR A 83 20.49 -6.90 -16.23
C THR A 83 19.81 -6.08 -17.33
N GLU A 84 20.19 -6.30 -18.59
CA GLU A 84 19.62 -5.55 -19.72
C GLU A 84 18.13 -5.85 -19.92
N VAL A 85 17.72 -7.12 -19.86
CA VAL A 85 16.32 -7.54 -20.04
C VAL A 85 15.44 -7.00 -18.92
N ILE A 86 15.89 -7.10 -17.67
CA ILE A 86 15.14 -6.63 -16.49
C ILE A 86 14.98 -5.11 -16.56
N LEU A 87 16.05 -4.39 -16.88
CA LEU A 87 16.03 -2.94 -16.99
C LEU A 87 15.06 -2.48 -18.08
N LYS A 88 15.12 -3.07 -19.27
CA LYS A 88 14.19 -2.73 -20.37
C LYS A 88 12.74 -3.05 -20.02
N ALA A 89 12.49 -4.19 -19.38
CA ALA A 89 11.14 -4.60 -19.00
C ALA A 89 10.52 -3.66 -17.96
N LEU A 90 11.27 -3.30 -16.91
CA LEU A 90 10.80 -2.42 -15.83
C LEU A 90 10.61 -0.98 -16.31
N THR A 91 11.58 -0.44 -17.05
CA THR A 91 11.47 0.92 -17.62
C THR A 91 10.33 1.00 -18.63
N GLY A 92 10.21 0.02 -19.53
CA GLY A 92 9.10 -0.04 -20.50
C GLY A 92 7.73 -0.13 -19.83
N PHE A 93 7.60 -0.92 -18.77
CA PHE A 93 6.35 -1.02 -18.02
C PHE A 93 6.02 0.26 -17.27
N LYS A 94 7.01 0.87 -16.58
CA LYS A 94 6.81 2.10 -15.81
C LYS A 94 6.52 3.32 -16.67
N ASN A 95 7.12 3.41 -17.85
CA ASN A 95 6.91 4.51 -18.80
C ASN A 95 5.54 4.44 -19.48
N ASN A 96 4.87 3.27 -19.45
CA ASN A 96 3.53 3.12 -19.99
C ASN A 96 2.48 3.45 -18.92
N LYS A 97 1.78 4.59 -19.06
CA LYS A 97 0.73 5.02 -18.13
C LYS A 97 -0.51 4.12 -18.14
N ASN A 98 -0.74 3.35 -19.21
CA ASN A 98 -1.90 2.46 -19.33
C ASN A 98 -1.50 1.07 -19.85
N PRO A 99 -0.89 0.23 -18.99
CA PRO A 99 -0.48 -1.12 -19.38
C PRO A 99 -1.70 -2.03 -19.51
N LYS A 100 -1.86 -2.67 -20.68
CA LYS A 100 -2.95 -3.63 -20.94
C LYS A 100 -2.85 -4.93 -20.13
N LYS A 101 -1.66 -5.25 -19.60
CA LYS A 101 -1.36 -6.47 -18.84
C LYS A 101 -0.32 -6.15 -17.75
N PRO A 102 -0.34 -6.88 -16.62
CA PRO A 102 0.70 -6.75 -15.60
C PRO A 102 2.05 -7.27 -16.12
N LEU A 103 3.14 -6.65 -15.66
CA LEU A 103 4.48 -7.14 -15.95
C LEU A 103 4.71 -8.48 -15.24
N THR A 104 5.06 -9.50 -16.01
CA THR A 104 5.40 -10.83 -15.49
C THR A 104 6.82 -11.17 -15.91
N LEU A 105 7.70 -11.46 -14.95
CA LEU A 105 9.08 -11.86 -15.17
C LEU A 105 9.29 -13.26 -14.62
N SER A 106 9.89 -14.15 -15.41
CA SER A 106 10.30 -15.48 -14.95
C SER A 106 11.82 -15.59 -14.97
N LEU A 107 12.41 -15.81 -13.80
CA LEU A 107 13.86 -15.92 -13.62
C LEU A 107 14.22 -17.40 -13.46
N HIS A 108 14.91 -17.97 -14.44
CA HIS A 108 15.38 -19.35 -14.42
C HIS A 108 16.91 -19.42 -14.43
N GLY A 109 17.48 -20.50 -13.91
CA GLY A 109 18.93 -20.72 -13.86
C GLY A 109 19.36 -21.60 -12.70
N TRP A 110 20.67 -21.81 -12.54
CA TRP A 110 21.25 -22.62 -11.47
C TRP A 110 21.03 -22.03 -10.07
N ALA A 111 21.01 -22.85 -9.03
CA ALA A 111 20.91 -22.35 -7.66
C ALA A 111 22.10 -21.43 -7.31
N GLY A 112 21.90 -20.38 -6.53
CA GLY A 112 22.98 -19.45 -6.15
C GLY A 112 23.37 -18.41 -7.21
N THR A 113 22.77 -18.39 -8.41
CA THR A 113 23.05 -17.38 -9.45
C THR A 113 22.32 -16.05 -9.27
N GLY A 114 21.86 -15.74 -8.05
CA GLY A 114 21.27 -14.44 -7.72
C GLY A 114 19.81 -14.22 -8.11
N LYS A 115 19.01 -15.23 -8.49
CA LYS A 115 17.59 -15.04 -8.87
C LYS A 115 16.74 -14.31 -7.81
N ASN A 116 16.83 -14.75 -6.55
CA ASN A 116 16.12 -14.11 -5.43
C ASN A 116 16.67 -12.71 -5.14
N PHE A 117 17.97 -12.54 -5.34
CA PHE A 117 18.66 -11.30 -5.09
C PHE A 117 18.29 -10.22 -6.12
N VAL A 118 18.09 -10.61 -7.38
CA VAL A 118 17.49 -9.74 -8.41
C VAL A 118 16.11 -9.24 -7.97
N SER A 119 15.23 -10.14 -7.51
CA SER A 119 13.90 -9.74 -7.03
C SER A 119 13.98 -8.76 -5.86
N GLN A 120 14.96 -8.93 -4.97
CA GLN A 120 15.23 -8.01 -3.87
C GLN A 120 15.67 -6.62 -4.37
N ILE A 121 16.67 -6.55 -5.27
CA ILE A 121 17.14 -5.29 -5.87
C ILE A 121 15.99 -4.55 -6.55
N VAL A 122 15.16 -5.27 -7.31
CA VAL A 122 13.98 -4.69 -7.98
C VAL A 122 13.01 -4.12 -6.96
N ALA A 123 12.69 -4.84 -5.89
CA ALA A 123 11.79 -4.36 -4.86
C ALA A 123 12.33 -3.12 -4.14
N GLU A 124 13.63 -3.09 -3.83
CA GLU A 124 14.32 -1.97 -3.18
C GLU A 124 14.35 -0.70 -4.06
N ASN A 125 14.43 -0.86 -5.39
CA ASN A 125 14.37 0.26 -6.34
C ASN A 125 12.93 0.75 -6.59
N LEU A 126 11.93 -0.13 -6.50
CA LEU A 126 10.53 0.24 -6.70
C LEU A 126 9.90 0.88 -5.45
N HIS A 127 10.26 0.39 -4.27
CA HIS A 127 9.72 0.84 -3.00
C HIS A 127 10.84 1.14 -2.01
N ARG A 128 10.75 2.29 -1.32
CA ARG A 128 11.77 2.71 -0.33
C ARG A 128 11.98 1.69 0.79
N LYS A 129 10.95 0.92 1.14
CA LYS A 129 11.02 -0.14 2.16
C LYS A 129 11.40 -1.52 1.58
N GLY A 130 11.62 -1.62 0.27
CA GLY A 130 11.95 -2.86 -0.42
C GLY A 130 10.96 -3.98 -0.13
N LEU A 131 11.48 -5.13 0.28
CA LEU A 131 10.68 -6.32 0.64
C LEU A 131 9.80 -6.13 1.89
N LYS A 132 10.05 -5.08 2.70
CA LYS A 132 9.23 -4.74 3.89
C LYS A 132 8.10 -3.76 3.55
N SER A 133 7.97 -3.39 2.28
CA SER A 133 6.88 -2.53 1.81
C SER A 133 5.55 -3.25 1.92
N ASN A 134 4.50 -2.53 2.32
CA ASN A 134 3.12 -3.06 2.30
C ASN A 134 2.63 -3.41 0.88
N PHE A 135 3.31 -2.92 -0.17
CA PHE A 135 2.97 -3.14 -1.57
C PHE A 135 3.77 -4.31 -2.20
N VAL A 136 4.71 -4.89 -1.46
CA VAL A 136 5.55 -6.00 -1.93
C VAL A 136 5.22 -7.25 -1.13
N HIS A 137 4.79 -8.30 -1.83
CA HIS A 137 4.44 -9.57 -1.20
C HIS A 137 5.39 -10.67 -1.69
N LEU A 138 6.15 -11.25 -0.76
CA LEU A 138 7.03 -12.38 -1.02
C LEU A 138 6.33 -13.68 -0.62
N PHE A 139 6.15 -14.57 -1.58
CA PHE A 139 5.64 -15.92 -1.33
C PHE A 139 6.73 -16.94 -1.60
N VAL A 140 7.03 -17.76 -0.59
CA VAL A 140 7.95 -18.90 -0.69
C VAL A 140 7.14 -20.18 -0.64
N SER A 141 7.13 -20.94 -1.74
CA SER A 141 6.26 -22.12 -1.89
C SER A 141 6.47 -23.17 -0.80
N THR A 142 7.72 -23.46 -0.45
CA THR A 142 8.05 -24.47 0.58
C THR A 142 7.60 -24.07 1.99
N LEU A 143 7.48 -22.77 2.28
CA LEU A 143 7.09 -22.26 3.60
C LEU A 143 5.59 -21.98 3.69
N HIS A 144 5.03 -21.35 2.66
CA HIS A 144 3.64 -20.88 2.68
C HIS A 144 2.67 -21.92 2.12
N PHE A 145 3.14 -22.83 1.25
CA PHE A 145 2.31 -23.80 0.54
C PHE A 145 2.95 -25.21 0.58
N PRO A 146 3.16 -25.80 1.78
CA PRO A 146 3.81 -27.10 1.91
C PRO A 146 2.95 -28.26 1.39
N HIS A 147 1.62 -28.10 1.36
CA HIS A 147 0.68 -29.17 1.02
C HIS A 147 -0.09 -28.88 -0.26
N GLU A 148 0.16 -29.67 -1.31
CA GLU A 148 -0.51 -29.57 -2.62
C GLU A 148 -2.04 -29.76 -2.51
N GLN A 149 -2.51 -30.54 -1.53
CA GLN A 149 -3.94 -30.78 -1.34
C GLN A 149 -4.72 -29.54 -0.87
N GLN A 150 -4.03 -28.51 -0.36
CA GLN A 150 -4.65 -27.30 0.19
C GLN A 150 -4.63 -26.10 -0.78
N ILE A 151 -4.28 -26.31 -2.06
CA ILE A 151 -4.21 -25.25 -3.08
C ILE A 151 -5.47 -24.37 -3.11
N LYS A 152 -6.67 -24.98 -3.04
CA LYS A 152 -7.95 -24.25 -3.06
C LYS A 152 -8.10 -23.29 -1.86
N LEU A 153 -7.59 -23.67 -0.69
CA LEU A 153 -7.60 -22.83 0.51
C LEU A 153 -6.59 -21.68 0.39
N TYR A 154 -5.41 -21.96 -0.17
CA TYR A 154 -4.36 -20.96 -0.38
C TYR A 154 -4.78 -19.88 -1.39
N GLN A 155 -5.48 -20.28 -2.46
CA GLN A 155 -6.05 -19.34 -3.43
C GLN A 155 -7.15 -18.45 -2.80
N ALA A 156 -8.01 -19.03 -1.96
CA ALA A 156 -9.07 -18.27 -1.28
C ALA A 156 -8.51 -17.24 -0.28
N ARG A 157 -7.40 -17.57 0.40
CA ARG A 157 -6.76 -16.66 1.37
C ARG A 157 -5.93 -15.56 0.69
N ASN A 158 -5.30 -15.85 -0.45
CA ASN A 158 -4.39 -14.94 -1.13
C ASN A 158 -4.96 -14.48 -2.46
N SER A 159 -5.73 -13.39 -2.46
CA SER A 159 -6.32 -12.77 -3.66
C SER A 159 -5.30 -12.27 -4.69
N VAL A 160 -4.03 -12.19 -4.32
CA VAL A 160 -2.92 -11.69 -5.16
C VAL A 160 -2.23 -12.79 -5.97
N ILE A 161 -2.46 -14.08 -5.67
CA ILE A 161 -1.78 -15.18 -6.39
C ILE A 161 -2.65 -15.63 -7.57
N PRO A 162 -2.31 -15.28 -8.83
CA PRO A 162 -3.02 -15.81 -9.99
C PRO A 162 -2.84 -17.33 -10.08
N SER A 163 -3.90 -18.02 -10.52
CA SER A 163 -4.01 -19.49 -10.59
C SER A 163 -2.89 -20.19 -11.39
N THR A 164 -2.12 -19.44 -12.17
CA THR A 164 -1.02 -19.90 -13.02
C THR A 164 0.33 -20.01 -12.31
N GLY A 165 0.51 -19.41 -11.12
CA GLY A 165 1.80 -19.37 -10.41
C GLY A 165 2.02 -20.49 -9.39
N LEU A 166 0.99 -21.31 -9.12
CA LEU A 166 1.04 -22.41 -8.15
C LEU A 166 1.14 -23.80 -8.80
N GLY A 167 1.50 -23.83 -10.08
CA GLY A 167 1.66 -25.06 -10.86
C GLY A 167 3.11 -25.51 -10.88
N ARG A 168 3.37 -26.64 -10.20
CA ARG A 168 4.46 -27.61 -10.41
C ARG A 168 5.89 -27.04 -10.48
N VAL A 169 6.68 -27.29 -9.43
CA VAL A 169 8.14 -27.46 -9.56
C VAL A 169 8.40 -28.74 -10.35
#